data_AF-A0A2K3KF73-F1
#
_entry.id   AF-A0A2K3KF73-F1
#
_cell.length_a   1.000
_cell.length_b   1.000
_cell.length_c   1.000
_cell.angle_alpha   90.00
_cell.angle_beta   90.00
_cell.angle_gamma   90.00
#
_symmetry.space_group_name_H-M   'P 1'
#
loop_
_entity.id
_entity.type
_entity.pdbx_description
1 polymer ?
#
loop_
_entity_poly.entity_id
_entity_poly.type
_entity_poly.pdbx_seq_one_letter_code
_entity_poly.pdbx_strand_id
1 'polypeptide(L)'
;MLKFISHFLKSKSNLKSTLSNSRVPISRNFCTTPIRDSIQYDVVIVGAGPAGLSAAIRLKQLCRQNDTDLSVCVLEKGAEVGAHILSGNVFEPRALNELLPQWKQQEAPITTPVSSDKFWFLTKNRAISLPSPFNNEGNYF
;
A
#
# COMPACT_ATOMS: atom_id res chain seq x y z
N MET A 1 1.63 -9.31 -5.80
CA MET A 1 1.54 -8.31 -4.73
C MET A 1 0.08 -8.15 -4.33
N LEU A 2 -0.82 -7.91 -5.29
CA LEU A 2 -2.27 -7.85 -5.12
C LEU A 2 -2.93 -9.09 -4.47
N LYS A 3 -2.58 -10.32 -4.88
CA LYS A 3 -3.13 -11.56 -4.26
C LYS A 3 -2.65 -11.80 -2.82
N PHE A 4 -1.50 -11.25 -2.46
CA PHE A 4 -0.84 -11.45 -1.17
C PHE A 4 -1.47 -10.59 -0.05
N ILE A 5 -1.93 -9.38 -0.38
CA ILE A 5 -2.57 -8.45 0.57
C ILE A 5 -4.05 -8.80 0.81
N SER A 6 -4.73 -9.35 -0.21
CA SER A 6 -6.13 -9.77 -0.16
C SER A 6 -6.43 -10.80 0.95
N HIS A 7 -5.48 -11.69 1.27
CA HIS A 7 -5.68 -12.72 2.29
C HIS A 7 -5.71 -12.16 3.73
N PHE A 8 -5.22 -10.94 3.94
CA PHE A 8 -5.12 -10.33 5.28
C PHE A 8 -6.30 -9.42 5.65
N LEU A 9 -7.17 -9.05 4.69
CA LEU A 9 -8.17 -7.97 4.86
C LEU A 9 -9.64 -8.43 4.99
N LYS A 10 -9.93 -9.72 5.16
CA LYS A 10 -11.31 -10.18 5.35
C LYS A 10 -11.68 -10.36 6.82
N SER A 11 -12.26 -9.33 7.46
CA SER A 11 -13.10 -9.49 8.64
C SER A 11 -14.25 -8.47 8.69
N LYS A 12 -15.43 -9.00 8.34
CA LYS A 12 -16.83 -8.69 8.71
C LYS A 12 -17.34 -7.25 8.82
N SER A 13 -18.28 -6.97 7.92
CA SER A 13 -19.38 -6.02 8.00
C SER A 13 -20.49 -6.48 8.95
N ASN A 14 -20.97 -5.59 9.83
CA ASN A 14 -22.40 -5.39 10.14
C ASN A 14 -22.57 -4.34 11.26
N LEU A 15 -23.21 -3.21 10.95
CA LEU A 15 -24.12 -2.57 11.90
C LEU A 15 -25.08 -1.60 11.18
N LYS A 16 -26.38 -1.86 11.31
CA LYS A 16 -27.49 -0.93 11.01
C LYS A 16 -27.98 -0.32 12.32
N SER A 17 -28.23 0.99 12.36
CA SER A 17 -29.34 1.62 13.12
C SER A 17 -29.29 3.14 12.87
N THR A 18 -30.29 3.76 12.24
CA THR A 18 -31.58 4.28 12.77
C THR A 18 -31.42 5.39 13.82
N LEU A 19 -31.62 6.66 13.43
CA LEU A 19 -31.97 7.74 14.36
C LEU A 19 -32.98 8.73 13.75
N SER A 20 -33.83 9.22 14.65
CA SER A 20 -35.15 9.81 14.47
C SER A 20 -35.19 11.34 14.40
N ASN A 21 -36.26 11.83 13.76
CA ASN A 21 -36.74 13.22 13.62
C ASN A 21 -36.50 14.18 14.79
N SER A 22 -35.97 15.36 14.48
CA SER A 22 -36.31 16.63 15.16
C SER A 22 -36.39 17.78 14.14
N ARG A 23 -37.48 18.55 14.23
CA ARG A 23 -37.81 19.67 13.32
C ARG A 23 -37.02 20.93 13.73
N VAL A 24 -36.30 21.55 12.79
CA VAL A 24 -35.57 22.83 12.98
C VAL A 24 -36.14 23.87 11.98
N PRO A 25 -36.36 25.14 12.38
CA PRO A 25 -37.04 26.13 11.53
C PRO A 25 -36.15 26.63 10.39
N ILE A 26 -36.82 27.09 9.32
CA ILE A 26 -36.25 27.46 8.03
C ILE A 26 -35.45 28.77 8.15
N SER A 27 -34.12 28.68 8.28
CA SER A 27 -33.20 29.75 7.89
C SER A 27 -32.68 29.47 6.48
N ARG A 28 -32.73 30.48 5.60
CA ARG A 28 -32.19 30.37 4.23
C ARG A 28 -30.66 30.27 4.30
N ASN A 29 -30.12 29.05 4.32
CA ASN A 29 -28.69 28.79 4.27
C ASN A 29 -28.25 28.57 2.82
N PHE A 30 -27.72 29.61 2.18
CA PHE A 30 -27.04 29.53 0.87
C PHE A 30 -25.62 28.94 1.03
N CYS A 31 -25.56 27.67 1.45
CA CYS A 31 -24.48 26.71 1.16
C CYS A 31 -24.94 25.38 1.75
N THR A 32 -25.68 24.59 0.99
CA THR A 32 -25.90 23.18 1.32
C THR A 32 -24.63 22.41 0.97
N THR A 33 -23.54 22.62 1.69
CA THR A 33 -22.51 21.58 1.76
C THR A 33 -23.23 20.34 2.31
N PRO A 34 -23.31 19.24 1.54
CA PRO A 34 -23.97 18.05 2.04
C PRO A 34 -23.27 17.63 3.33
N ILE A 35 -24.06 17.24 4.32
CA ILE A 35 -23.55 16.63 5.54
C ILE A 35 -22.62 15.49 5.11
N ARG A 36 -21.34 15.57 5.49
CA ARG A 36 -20.34 14.56 5.14
C ARG A 36 -20.53 13.37 6.06
N ASP A 37 -20.65 12.18 5.50
CA ASP A 37 -20.54 10.95 6.28
C ASP A 37 -19.13 10.86 6.87
N SER A 38 -19.04 10.51 8.16
CA SER A 38 -17.78 10.39 8.89
C SER A 38 -17.69 9.03 9.56
N ILE A 39 -16.53 8.38 9.43
CA ILE A 39 -16.20 7.12 10.10
C ILE A 39 -14.94 7.36 10.93
N GLN A 40 -14.94 6.92 12.18
CA GLN A 40 -13.80 7.08 13.09
C GLN A 40 -12.83 5.90 12.98
N TYR A 41 -11.53 6.21 12.96
CA TYR A 41 -10.43 5.26 13.00
C TYR A 41 -9.32 5.83 13.90
N ASP A 42 -8.57 4.95 14.57
CA ASP A 42 -7.42 5.36 15.38
C ASP A 42 -6.25 5.82 14.50
N VAL A 43 -6.07 5.14 13.36
CA VAL A 43 -5.02 5.44 12.39
C VAL A 43 -5.58 5.42 10.97
N VAL A 44 -5.35 6.50 10.22
CA VAL A 44 -5.65 6.57 8.79
C VAL A 44 -4.35 6.73 8.01
N ILE A 45 -4.13 5.83 7.05
CA ILE A 45 -2.99 5.84 6.14
C ILE A 45 -3.51 6.18 4.75
N VAL A 46 -2.99 7.26 4.16
CA VAL A 46 -3.39 7.71 2.81
C VAL A 46 -2.37 7.20 1.80
N GLY A 47 -2.81 6.30 0.92
CA GLY A 47 -2.05 5.64 -0.12
C GLY A 47 -1.75 4.18 0.20
N ALA A 48 -2.17 3.25 -0.67
CA ALA A 48 -1.86 1.82 -0.57
C ALA A 48 -0.62 1.44 -1.42
N GLY A 49 0.39 2.31 -1.43
CA GLY A 49 1.72 1.99 -1.96
C GLY A 49 2.56 1.14 -1.00
N PRO A 50 3.80 0.79 -1.36
CA PRO A 50 4.69 -0.02 -0.51
C PRO A 50 4.83 0.54 0.90
N ALA A 51 5.11 1.85 1.03
CA ALA A 51 5.28 2.48 2.35
C ALA A 51 4.01 2.43 3.22
N GLY A 52 2.84 2.78 2.65
CA GLY A 52 1.57 2.80 3.39
C GLY A 52 1.14 1.40 3.83
N LEU A 53 1.28 0.41 2.95
CA LEU A 53 1.01 -0.99 3.29
C LEU A 53 2.01 -1.53 4.31
N SER A 54 3.30 -1.18 4.20
CA SER A 54 4.31 -1.57 5.18
C SER A 54 3.98 -1.02 6.57
N ALA A 55 3.57 0.24 6.67
CA ALA A 55 3.14 0.86 7.92
C ALA A 55 1.90 0.16 8.49
N ALA A 56 0.87 -0.09 7.68
CA ALA A 56 -0.35 -0.77 8.11
C ALA A 56 -0.08 -2.19 8.63
N ILE A 57 0.72 -2.97 7.90
CA ILE A 57 1.11 -4.33 8.28
C ILE A 57 1.89 -4.31 9.60
N ARG A 58 2.92 -3.45 9.69
CA ARG A 58 3.75 -3.38 10.90
C ARG A 58 2.94 -2.97 12.12
N LEU A 59 2.01 -2.02 11.96
CA LEU A 59 1.15 -1.57 13.03
C LEU A 59 0.22 -2.69 13.52
N LYS A 60 -0.43 -3.45 12.63
CA LYS A 60 -1.24 -4.60 13.06
C LYS A 60 -0.41 -5.74 13.63
N GLN A 61 0.84 -5.94 13.19
CA GLN A 61 1.77 -6.88 13.85
C GLN A 61 2.07 -6.44 15.29
N LEU A 62 2.37 -5.15 15.52
CA LEU A 62 2.62 -4.60 16.86
C LEU A 62 1.38 -4.68 17.74
N CYS A 63 0.19 -4.38 17.22
CA CYS A 63 -1.08 -4.57 17.92
C CYS A 63 -1.24 -6.01 18.44
N ARG A 64 -0.98 -7.02 17.60
CA ARG A 64 -1.03 -8.44 18.00
C ARG A 64 0.00 -8.79 19.07
N GLN A 65 1.20 -8.19 19.01
CA GLN A 65 2.26 -8.44 19.99
C GLN A 65 1.95 -7.83 21.36
N ASN A 66 1.23 -6.71 21.40
CA ASN A 66 0.93 -5.96 22.62
C ASN A 66 -0.53 -6.11 23.07
N ASP A 67 -1.25 -7.10 22.55
CA ASP A 67 -2.67 -7.35 22.83
C ASP A 67 -3.55 -6.07 22.78
N THR A 68 -3.29 -5.24 21.76
CA THR A 68 -3.97 -3.97 21.54
C THR A 68 -4.79 -4.06 20.26
N ASP A 69 -5.97 -3.44 20.22
CA ASP A 69 -6.77 -3.38 18.99
C ASP A 69 -6.96 -1.95 18.50
N LEU A 70 -6.08 -1.52 17.58
CA LEU A 70 -6.25 -0.27 16.84
C LEU A 70 -7.01 -0.52 15.53
N SER A 71 -7.98 0.33 15.27
CA SER A 71 -8.68 0.45 14.00
C SER A 71 -7.82 1.21 12.99
N VAL A 72 -7.49 0.56 11.88
CA VAL A 72 -6.58 1.09 10.85
C VAL A 72 -7.30 1.15 9.52
N CYS A 73 -7.38 2.33 8.93
CA CYS A 73 -7.90 2.53 7.58
C CYS A 73 -6.75 2.82 6.62
N VAL A 74 -6.69 2.10 5.50
CA VAL A 74 -5.81 2.43 4.37
C VAL A 74 -6.68 2.92 3.22
N LEU A 75 -6.48 4.16 2.80
CA LEU A 75 -7.23 4.79 1.72
C LEU A 75 -6.40 4.78 0.45
N GLU A 76 -6.95 4.25 -0.65
CA GLU A 76 -6.31 4.25 -1.96
C GLU A 76 -7.25 4.89 -2.99
N LYS A 77 -6.68 5.69 -3.89
CA LYS A 77 -7.43 6.34 -4.98
C LYS A 77 -7.79 5.36 -6.08
N GLY A 78 -6.92 4.37 -6.32
CA GLY A 78 -7.13 3.33 -7.33
C GLY A 78 -8.36 2.48 -7.03
N ALA A 79 -9.02 2.02 -8.10
CA ALA A 79 -10.11 1.05 -7.99
C ALA A 79 -9.65 -0.25 -7.31
N GLU A 80 -8.36 -0.56 -7.42
CA GLU A 80 -7.70 -1.69 -6.78
C GLU A 80 -6.34 -1.25 -6.22
N VAL A 81 -5.86 -1.95 -5.18
CA VAL A 81 -4.55 -1.70 -4.57
C VAL A 81 -3.45 -1.88 -5.63
N GLY A 82 -2.69 -0.83 -5.91
CA GLY A 82 -1.62 -0.91 -6.89
C GLY A 82 -2.03 -0.53 -8.32
N ALA A 83 -3.29 -0.20 -8.59
CA ALA A 83 -3.72 0.31 -9.90
C ALA A 83 -2.99 1.60 -10.34
N HIS A 84 -2.44 2.36 -9.38
CA HIS A 84 -1.64 3.56 -9.63
C HIS A 84 -0.14 3.37 -9.34
N ILE A 85 0.32 2.14 -9.04
CA ILE A 85 1.75 1.88 -8.86
C ILE A 85 2.39 1.72 -10.24
N LEU A 86 3.35 2.58 -10.56
CA LEU A 86 4.17 2.49 -11.77
C LEU A 86 5.65 2.55 -11.37
N SER A 87 6.43 1.56 -11.78
CA SER A 87 7.87 1.50 -11.51
C SER A 87 8.58 0.59 -12.52
N GLY A 88 9.82 0.91 -12.88
CA GLY A 88 10.73 -0.01 -13.58
C GLY A 88 11.53 -0.92 -12.63
N ASN A 89 11.22 -0.83 -11.34
CA ASN A 89 11.70 -1.55 -10.16
C ASN A 89 12.89 -2.53 -10.33
N VAL A 90 13.98 -2.22 -9.62
CA VAL A 90 14.94 -3.21 -9.14
C VAL A 90 14.74 -3.32 -7.63
N PHE A 91 14.22 -4.46 -7.19
CA PHE A 91 13.73 -4.67 -5.84
C PHE A 91 14.84 -5.14 -4.90
N GLU A 92 15.21 -4.28 -3.95
CA GLU A 92 16.07 -4.66 -2.83
C GLU A 92 15.21 -5.33 -1.73
N PRO A 93 15.51 -6.58 -1.34
CA PRO A 93 14.57 -7.37 -0.53
C PRO A 93 14.65 -7.15 0.97
N ARG A 94 15.57 -6.33 1.51
CA ARG A 94 15.85 -6.23 2.95
C ARG A 94 14.64 -5.79 3.75
N ALA A 95 13.98 -4.71 3.32
CA ALA A 95 12.80 -4.20 4.00
C ALA A 95 11.65 -5.23 3.99
N LEU A 96 11.53 -6.01 2.91
CA LEU A 96 10.53 -7.07 2.83
C LEU A 96 10.90 -8.29 3.68
N ASN A 97 12.18 -8.65 3.75
CA ASN A 97 12.69 -9.70 4.64
C ASN A 97 12.41 -9.34 6.11
N GLU A 98 12.59 -8.08 6.50
CA GLU A 98 12.30 -7.60 7.86
C GLU A 98 10.80 -7.60 8.16
N LEU A 99 9.98 -7.09 7.24
CA LEU A 99 8.54 -6.95 7.46
C LEU A 99 7.79 -8.29 7.37
N LEU A 100 8.21 -9.16 6.45
CA LEU A 100 7.55 -10.41 6.09
C LEU A 100 8.59 -11.52 5.81
N PRO A 101 9.23 -12.09 6.83
CA PRO A 101 10.35 -13.02 6.66
C PRO A 101 10.07 -14.26 5.78
N GLN A 102 8.80 -14.65 5.65
CA GLN A 102 8.36 -15.82 4.88
C GLN A 102 7.76 -15.45 3.52
N TRP A 103 8.03 -14.26 2.99
CA TRP A 103 7.42 -13.79 1.74
C TRP A 103 7.73 -14.71 0.54
N LYS A 104 8.89 -15.38 0.54
CA LYS A 104 9.33 -16.27 -0.55
C LYS A 104 8.44 -17.51 -0.70
N GLN A 105 7.89 -18.02 0.41
CA GLN A 105 6.99 -19.18 0.43
C GLN A 105 5.54 -18.80 0.17
N GLN A 106 5.20 -17.51 0.22
CA GLN A 106 3.82 -17.03 0.19
C GLN A 106 3.40 -16.50 -1.20
N GLU A 107 3.93 -17.08 -2.28
CA GLU A 107 3.58 -16.75 -3.67
C GLU A 107 3.71 -15.24 -4.01
N ALA A 108 4.67 -14.54 -3.39
CA ALA A 108 4.99 -13.18 -3.79
C ALA A 108 5.53 -13.19 -5.24
N PRO A 109 5.06 -12.31 -6.14
CA PRO A 109 5.52 -12.29 -7.54
C PRO A 109 6.84 -11.53 -7.66
N ILE A 110 7.84 -11.94 -6.89
CA ILE A 110 9.20 -11.42 -6.88
C ILE A 110 10.10 -12.64 -7.08
N THR A 111 10.17 -13.11 -8.32
CA THR A 111 10.75 -14.42 -8.66
C THR A 111 11.99 -14.33 -9.53
N THR A 112 12.30 -13.16 -10.10
CA THR A 112 13.39 -12.99 -11.06
C THR A 112 14.59 -12.35 -10.37
N PRO A 113 15.60 -13.11 -9.93
CA PRO A 113 16.81 -12.52 -9.39
C PRO A 113 17.59 -11.77 -10.48
N VAL A 114 18.20 -10.64 -10.13
CA VAL A 114 19.10 -9.90 -11.02
C VAL A 114 20.34 -10.75 -11.29
N SER A 115 20.68 -10.91 -12.58
CA SER A 115 21.83 -11.73 -13.02
C SER A 115 23.06 -10.90 -13.40
N SER A 116 22.86 -9.70 -13.94
CA SER A 116 23.94 -8.80 -14.33
C SER A 116 23.44 -7.37 -14.47
N ASP A 117 24.32 -6.41 -14.19
CA ASP A 117 24.09 -4.99 -14.41
C ASP A 117 24.78 -4.51 -15.70
N LYS A 118 24.08 -3.71 -16.50
CA LYS A 118 24.62 -3.11 -17.73
C LYS A 118 24.32 -1.63 -17.79
N PHE A 119 25.33 -0.83 -18.08
CA PHE A 119 25.21 0.62 -18.20
C PHE A 119 25.68 1.04 -19.59
N TRP A 120 24.84 1.79 -20.30
CA TRP A 120 25.06 2.14 -21.70
C TRP A 120 24.93 3.63 -21.92
N PHE A 121 25.87 4.21 -22.67
CA PHE A 121 25.74 5.54 -23.24
C PHE A 121 25.21 5.44 -24.67
N LEU A 122 24.04 6.03 -24.93
CA LEU A 122 23.37 5.96 -26.21
C LEU A 122 23.66 7.20 -27.05
N THR A 123 24.04 6.98 -28.31
CA THR A 123 24.10 8.01 -29.37
C THR A 123 23.03 7.70 -30.41
N LYS A 124 22.83 8.57 -31.41
CA LYS A 124 21.85 8.36 -32.47
C LYS A 124 21.94 6.95 -33.12
N ASN A 125 23.15 6.44 -33.31
CA ASN A 125 23.40 5.22 -34.09
C ASN A 125 24.23 4.15 -33.34
N ARG A 126 24.57 4.36 -32.05
CA ARG A 126 25.46 3.46 -31.29
C ARG A 126 25.08 3.39 -29.83
N ALA A 127 25.34 2.24 -29.20
CA ALA A 127 25.35 2.05 -27.75
C ALA A 127 26.78 1.73 -27.31
N ILE A 128 27.33 2.53 -26.39
CA ILE A 128 28.69 2.37 -25.86
C ILE A 128 28.56 1.82 -24.44
N SER A 129 29.14 0.64 -24.19
CA SER A 129 29.12 0.02 -22.86
C SER A 129 30.02 0.81 -21.93
N LEU A 130 29.52 1.12 -20.73
CA LEU A 130 30.26 1.76 -19.67
C LEU A 130 30.32 0.83 -18.44
N PRO A 131 31.31 0.99 -17.56
CA PRO A 131 31.30 0.33 -16.26
C PRO A 131 30.00 0.66 -15.52
N SER A 132 29.31 -0.38 -15.02
CA SER A 132 28.09 -0.17 -14.24
C SER A 132 28.43 0.49 -12.90
N PRO A 133 27.79 1.62 -12.55
CA PRO A 133 27.91 2.20 -11.22
C PRO A 133 27.00 1.53 -10.18
N PHE A 134 26.17 0.57 -10.60
CA PHE A 134 25.19 -0.12 -9.74
C PHE A 134 25.71 -1.49 -9.29
N ASN A 135 25.31 -1.89 -8.08
CA ASN A 135 25.48 -3.25 -7.57
C ASN A 135 24.12 -3.79 -7.16
N ASN A 136 23.51 -4.60 -8.02
CA ASN A 136 22.20 -5.21 -7.77
C ASN A 136 22.29 -6.70 -7.42
N GLU A 137 23.45 -7.18 -6.97
CA GLU A 137 23.57 -8.54 -6.45
C GLU A 137 22.58 -8.78 -5.32
N GLY A 138 21.77 -9.85 -5.44
CA GLY A 138 20.73 -10.19 -4.47
C GLY A 138 19.40 -9.44 -4.63
N ASN A 139 19.30 -8.50 -5.58
CA ASN A 139 18.05 -7.82 -5.92
C ASN A 139 17.20 -8.64 -6.90
N TYR A 140 15.95 -8.22 -7.10
CA TYR A 140 14.98 -8.87 -7.98
C TYR A 140 14.38 -7.90 -9.01
N PHE A 141 13.90 -8.43 -10.13
CA PHE A 141 13.15 -7.74 -11.19
C PHE A 141 11.71 -8.24 -11.27
#